data_AF-A0A1C5QA61-F1
#
_entry.id   AF-A0A1C5QA61-F1
#
_cell.length_a   1.000
_cell.length_b   1.000
_cell.length_c   1.000
_cell.angle_alpha   90.00
_cell.angle_beta   90.00
_cell.angle_gamma   90.00
#
_symmetry.space_group_name_H-M   'P 1'
#
loop_
_entity.id
_entity.type
_entity.pdbx_description
1 polymer ?
#
loop_
_entity_poly.entity_id
_entity_poly.type
_entity_poly.pdbx_seq_one_letter_code
_entity_poly.pdbx_strand_id
1 'polypeptide(L)'
;MLNDDLDVLFKTTGNATMSLEQSKKFSNTKRKINSICKALSLETQKYDPQRTVENINTYIASMNKLDRILYSEISNYVFSLEMPERGIFTTNLEKLLLYSLDDKNTVNSDSKKLIIKIYDHSQLALHQIENVNNIFANSIENAKENLQNQIKGVEKEYISILGIFAAVVLAFVGGITFSTSVLQNISAASVFRVLLIVDFLAFILINVIYILVKFIFTINEKDAKLFNIEALNITCLIIAIIVVVSWILNLEQLPDFVAHFLPWSK
;
A
#
# COMPACT_ATOMS: atom_id res chain seq x y z
N MET A 1 22.79 -8.24 21.45
CA MET A 1 21.72 -7.99 22.44
C MET A 1 20.35 -8.57 22.03
N LEU A 2 20.25 -9.35 20.94
CA LEU A 2 18.99 -10.00 20.50
C LEU A 2 18.99 -11.53 20.68
N ASN A 3 20.11 -12.12 21.14
CA ASN A 3 20.27 -13.57 21.33
C ASN A 3 20.01 -14.04 22.76
N ASP A 4 20.12 -13.18 23.77
CA ASP A 4 20.01 -13.61 25.18
C ASP A 4 18.57 -13.91 25.61
N ASP A 5 17.57 -13.26 25.04
CA ASP A 5 16.16 -13.50 25.38
C ASP A 5 15.60 -14.79 24.76
N LEU A 6 16.19 -15.27 23.66
CA LEU A 6 15.77 -16.52 23.02
C LEU A 6 16.21 -17.74 23.85
N ASP A 7 17.39 -17.67 24.44
CA ASP A 7 17.93 -18.74 25.31
C ASP A 7 17.17 -18.88 26.63
N VAL A 8 16.48 -17.82 27.08
CA VAL A 8 15.61 -17.88 28.27
C VAL A 8 14.31 -18.64 27.97
N LEU A 9 13.80 -18.61 26.75
CA LEU A 9 12.59 -19.35 26.32
C LEU A 9 12.81 -20.88 26.24
N PHE A 10 14.05 -21.32 25.99
CA PHE A 10 14.39 -22.74 25.83
C PHE A 10 14.97 -23.41 27.09
N LYS A 11 15.19 -22.67 28.18
CA LYS A 11 15.71 -23.23 29.44
C LYS A 11 14.63 -24.01 30.18
N THR A 12 14.48 -25.28 29.84
CA THR A 12 13.92 -26.26 30.78
C THR A 12 14.95 -26.51 31.87
N THR A 13 14.81 -25.86 33.02
CA THR A 13 15.50 -26.23 34.27
C THR A 13 14.92 -27.56 34.78
N GLY A 14 15.20 -28.64 34.06
CA GLY A 14 14.78 -29.99 34.43
C GLY A 14 15.96 -30.92 34.26
N ASN A 15 16.41 -31.53 35.36
CA ASN A 15 17.28 -32.70 35.33
C ASN A 15 16.56 -33.81 34.54
N ALA A 16 16.72 -33.86 33.22
CA ALA A 16 16.05 -34.83 32.36
C ALA A 16 16.96 -36.04 32.14
N THR A 17 16.68 -37.12 32.89
CA THR A 17 17.29 -38.44 32.69
C THR A 17 16.77 -39.18 31.44
N MET A 18 15.78 -38.63 30.71
CA MET A 18 15.30 -39.16 29.42
C MET A 18 14.74 -38.05 28.51
N SER A 19 15.10 -38.06 27.22
CA SER A 19 14.52 -37.19 26.19
C SER A 19 13.28 -37.83 25.54
N LEU A 20 12.36 -37.01 25.01
CA LEU A 20 11.12 -37.48 24.39
C LEU A 20 11.39 -38.42 23.19
N GLU A 21 12.48 -38.15 22.46
CA GLU A 21 12.94 -38.92 21.30
C GLU A 21 13.47 -40.32 21.69
N GLN A 22 13.93 -40.49 22.93
CA GLN A 22 14.35 -41.79 23.46
C GLN A 22 13.17 -42.70 23.83
N SER A 23 11.95 -42.16 23.91
CA SER A 23 10.75 -42.97 24.19
C SER A 23 10.32 -43.78 22.97
N LYS A 24 10.49 -45.11 23.05
CA LYS A 24 10.04 -46.05 22.01
C LYS A 24 8.54 -45.91 21.71
N LYS A 25 7.70 -45.69 22.73
CA LYS A 25 6.24 -45.51 22.56
C LYS A 25 5.91 -44.25 21.78
N PHE A 26 6.60 -43.14 22.06
CA PHE A 26 6.42 -41.87 21.36
C PHE A 26 6.83 -41.99 19.89
N SER A 27 8.05 -42.47 19.63
CA SER A 27 8.58 -42.65 18.27
C SER A 27 7.71 -43.59 17.42
N ASN A 28 7.24 -44.70 17.99
CA ASN A 28 6.34 -45.62 17.30
C ASN A 28 4.99 -44.99 16.98
N THR A 29 4.40 -44.26 17.92
CA THR A 29 3.12 -43.55 17.71
C THR A 29 3.28 -42.52 16.61
N LYS A 30 4.32 -41.68 16.68
CA LYS A 30 4.66 -40.70 15.64
C LYS A 30 4.80 -41.33 14.26
N ARG A 31 5.55 -42.44 14.15
CA ARG A 31 5.73 -43.16 12.87
C ARG A 31 4.39 -43.71 12.34
N LYS A 32 3.56 -44.28 13.21
CA LYS A 32 2.27 -44.87 12.82
C LYS A 32 1.24 -43.82 12.40
N ILE A 33 1.14 -42.71 13.12
CA ILE A 33 0.27 -41.58 12.73
C ILE A 33 0.71 -41.02 11.36
N ASN A 34 2.01 -40.75 11.18
CA ASN A 34 2.53 -40.30 9.88
C ASN A 34 2.26 -41.31 8.75
N SER A 35 2.35 -42.61 9.02
CA SER A 35 2.00 -43.64 8.04
C SER A 35 0.53 -43.62 7.66
N ILE A 36 -0.38 -43.36 8.60
CA ILE A 36 -1.82 -43.22 8.32
C ILE A 36 -2.06 -41.97 7.49
N CYS A 37 -1.46 -40.84 7.86
CA CYS A 37 -1.58 -39.60 7.10
C CYS A 37 -1.06 -39.75 5.65
N LYS A 38 0.07 -40.45 5.46
CA LYS A 38 0.59 -40.77 4.12
C LYS A 38 -0.36 -41.64 3.29
N ALA A 39 -1.05 -42.61 3.93
CA ALA A 39 -2.04 -43.42 3.23
C ALA A 39 -3.23 -42.59 2.77
N LEU A 40 -3.64 -41.59 3.56
CA LEU A 40 -4.70 -40.64 3.20
C LEU A 40 -4.29 -39.70 2.06
N SER A 41 -3.01 -39.48 1.82
CA SER A 41 -2.51 -38.67 0.70
C SER A 41 -2.32 -39.44 -0.62
N LEU A 42 -2.69 -40.73 -0.67
CA LEU A 42 -2.69 -41.48 -1.94
C LEU A 42 -3.70 -40.88 -2.92
N GLU A 43 -3.44 -40.98 -4.22
CA GLU A 43 -4.41 -40.57 -5.25
C GLU A 43 -5.80 -41.15 -4.94
N THR A 44 -6.82 -40.29 -4.94
CA THR A 44 -8.19 -40.62 -4.47
C THR A 44 -8.82 -41.81 -5.19
N GLN A 45 -8.39 -42.12 -6.41
CA GLN A 45 -8.86 -43.28 -7.20
C GLN A 45 -8.24 -44.60 -6.73
N LYS A 46 -7.02 -44.55 -6.20
CA LYS A 46 -6.26 -45.72 -5.70
C LYS A 46 -6.45 -45.93 -4.19
N TYR A 47 -7.09 -44.97 -3.52
CA TYR A 47 -7.30 -45.01 -2.08
C TYR A 47 -8.37 -46.05 -1.69
N ASP A 48 -8.00 -46.94 -0.79
CA ASP A 48 -8.88 -47.96 -0.20
C ASP A 48 -9.02 -47.72 1.32
N PRO A 49 -10.23 -47.37 1.79
CA PRO A 49 -10.52 -47.18 3.22
C PRO A 49 -10.22 -48.41 4.07
N GLN A 50 -10.46 -49.62 3.55
CA GLN A 50 -10.32 -50.87 4.31
C GLN A 50 -8.87 -51.07 4.75
N ARG A 51 -7.91 -50.87 3.84
CA ARG A 51 -6.47 -50.95 4.16
C ARG A 51 -6.05 -49.98 5.26
N THR A 52 -6.66 -48.78 5.29
CA THR A 52 -6.38 -47.80 6.33
C THR A 52 -6.96 -48.23 7.68
N VAL A 53 -8.16 -48.81 7.69
CA VAL A 53 -8.77 -49.41 8.88
C VAL A 53 -7.91 -50.57 9.42
N GLU A 54 -7.37 -51.43 8.56
CA GLU A 54 -6.46 -52.52 8.94
C GLU A 54 -5.17 -51.99 9.57
N ASN A 55 -4.59 -50.92 9.00
CA ASN A 55 -3.40 -50.28 9.56
C ASN A 55 -3.69 -49.65 10.94
N ILE A 56 -4.88 -49.06 11.10
CA ILE A 56 -5.38 -48.54 12.37
C ILE A 56 -5.58 -49.67 13.40
N ASN A 57 -6.20 -50.78 13.02
CA ASN A 57 -6.37 -51.95 13.87
C ASN A 57 -5.02 -52.48 14.36
N THR A 58 -4.05 -52.57 13.46
CA THR A 58 -2.68 -53.01 13.77
C THR A 58 -1.99 -52.06 14.74
N TYR A 59 -2.20 -50.74 14.59
CA TYR A 59 -1.70 -49.76 15.54
C TYR A 59 -2.36 -49.91 16.91
N ILE A 60 -3.69 -50.07 16.97
CA ILE A 60 -4.43 -50.22 18.23
C ILE A 60 -3.99 -51.48 18.98
N ALA A 61 -3.76 -52.59 18.29
CA ALA A 61 -3.30 -53.84 18.88
C ALA A 61 -1.83 -53.80 19.38
N SER A 62 -1.05 -52.77 19.01
CA SER A 62 0.36 -52.70 19.40
C SER A 62 0.53 -52.33 20.88
N MET A 63 1.38 -53.08 21.59
CA MET A 63 1.70 -52.84 23.01
C MET A 63 2.62 -51.61 23.24
N ASN A 64 3.32 -51.18 22.18
CA ASN A 64 4.31 -50.09 22.23
C ASN A 64 3.79 -48.80 21.60
N LYS A 65 2.61 -48.36 22.03
CA LYS A 65 1.95 -47.11 21.61
C LYS A 65 1.70 -46.18 22.80
N LEU A 66 1.34 -44.93 22.49
CA LEU A 66 0.73 -44.02 23.45
C LEU A 66 -0.78 -44.27 23.53
N ASP A 67 -1.38 -43.96 24.68
CA ASP A 67 -2.83 -44.09 24.89
C ASP A 67 -3.62 -43.03 24.11
N ARG A 68 -2.99 -41.89 23.84
CA ARG A 68 -3.55 -40.77 23.09
C ARG A 68 -2.79 -40.58 21.78
N ILE A 69 -3.51 -40.23 20.71
CA ILE A 69 -2.87 -39.88 19.44
C ILE A 69 -2.21 -38.51 19.49
N LEU A 70 -1.18 -38.36 18.66
CA LEU A 70 -0.44 -37.11 18.52
C LEU A 70 -1.13 -36.21 17.50
N TYR A 71 -2.02 -35.34 17.98
CA TYR A 71 -2.70 -34.35 17.14
C TYR A 71 -1.72 -33.43 16.42
N SER A 72 -0.62 -33.05 17.10
CA SER A 72 0.45 -32.25 16.54
C SER A 72 1.09 -32.88 15.30
N GLU A 73 1.19 -34.21 15.23
CA GLU A 73 1.74 -34.90 14.06
C GLU A 73 0.75 -34.87 12.88
N ILE A 74 -0.56 -34.95 13.16
CA ILE A 74 -1.60 -34.82 12.14
C ILE A 74 -1.60 -33.39 11.59
N SER A 75 -1.68 -32.39 12.47
CA SER A 75 -1.69 -30.98 12.06
C SER A 75 -0.41 -30.62 11.29
N ASN A 76 0.78 -31.01 11.79
CA ASN A 76 2.05 -30.76 11.11
C ASN A 76 2.08 -31.40 9.71
N TYR A 77 1.55 -32.61 9.57
CA TYR A 77 1.44 -33.25 8.26
C TYR A 77 0.51 -32.45 7.33
N VAL A 78 -0.70 -32.11 7.78
CA VAL A 78 -1.68 -31.33 6.99
C VAL A 78 -1.13 -29.96 6.59
N PHE A 79 -0.41 -29.28 7.49
CA PHE A 79 0.26 -28.01 7.20
C PHE A 79 1.33 -28.14 6.12
N SER A 80 2.04 -29.28 6.08
CA SER A 80 3.10 -29.52 5.09
C SER A 80 2.60 -29.83 3.68
N LEU A 81 1.34 -30.24 3.52
CA LEU A 81 0.74 -30.54 2.22
C LEU A 81 0.48 -29.26 1.42
N GLU A 82 0.56 -29.34 0.09
CA GLU A 82 0.09 -28.27 -0.79
C GLU A 82 -1.44 -28.31 -0.97
N MET A 83 -2.05 -27.22 -1.47
CA MET A 83 -3.51 -27.15 -1.71
C MET A 83 -4.11 -28.36 -2.47
N PRO A 84 -3.56 -28.85 -3.59
CA PRO A 84 -4.12 -30.02 -4.28
C PRO A 84 -4.02 -31.29 -3.44
N GLU A 85 -2.90 -31.48 -2.74
CA GLU A 85 -2.68 -32.65 -1.87
C GLU A 85 -3.61 -32.62 -0.65
N ARG A 86 -3.86 -31.44 -0.07
CA ARG A 86 -4.84 -31.24 1.00
C ARG A 86 -6.25 -31.62 0.55
N GLY A 87 -6.62 -31.29 -0.69
CA GLY A 87 -7.90 -31.70 -1.28
C GLY A 87 -8.04 -33.22 -1.38
N ILE A 88 -7.00 -33.91 -1.86
CA ILE A 88 -6.93 -35.38 -1.91
C ILE A 88 -7.03 -35.98 -0.51
N PHE A 89 -6.23 -35.48 0.43
CA PHE A 89 -6.20 -35.92 1.82
C PHE A 89 -7.58 -35.79 2.48
N THR A 90 -8.23 -34.64 2.32
CA THR A 90 -9.56 -34.37 2.89
C THR A 90 -10.61 -35.32 2.31
N THR A 91 -10.61 -35.49 0.99
CA THR A 91 -11.54 -36.39 0.30
C THR A 91 -11.37 -37.84 0.77
N ASN A 92 -10.13 -38.32 0.89
CA ASN A 92 -9.85 -39.68 1.35
C ASN A 92 -10.18 -39.86 2.83
N LEU A 93 -9.97 -38.84 3.65
CA LEU A 93 -10.33 -38.84 5.07
C LEU A 93 -11.85 -38.88 5.26
N GLU A 94 -12.62 -38.16 4.45
CA GLU A 94 -14.08 -38.26 4.40
C GLU A 94 -14.53 -39.65 3.98
N LYS A 95 -13.93 -40.22 2.91
CA LYS A 95 -14.21 -41.62 2.50
C LYS A 95 -13.94 -42.61 3.63
N LEU A 96 -12.85 -42.44 4.37
CA LEU A 96 -12.51 -43.28 5.52
C LEU A 96 -13.54 -43.17 6.64
N LEU A 97 -13.96 -41.94 6.96
CA LEU A 97 -14.97 -41.70 7.98
C LEU A 97 -16.30 -42.35 7.58
N LEU A 98 -16.78 -42.10 6.36
CA LEU A 98 -18.02 -42.69 5.83
C LEU A 98 -17.96 -44.22 5.85
N TYR A 99 -16.84 -44.82 5.41
CA TYR A 99 -16.63 -46.26 5.46
C TYR A 99 -16.73 -46.81 6.89
N SER A 100 -16.21 -46.09 7.88
CA SER A 100 -16.25 -46.50 9.30
C SER A 100 -17.63 -46.37 9.94
N LEU A 101 -18.48 -45.49 9.41
CA LEU A 101 -19.83 -45.23 9.91
C LEU A 101 -20.88 -46.11 9.23
N ASP A 102 -20.61 -46.67 8.05
CA ASP A 102 -21.50 -47.60 7.36
C ASP A 102 -21.62 -48.93 8.12
N ASP A 103 -22.83 -49.27 8.54
CA ASP A 103 -23.15 -50.50 9.29
C ASP A 103 -22.89 -51.78 8.50
N LYS A 104 -22.79 -51.70 7.17
CA LYS A 104 -22.41 -52.84 6.32
C LYS A 104 -20.95 -53.25 6.51
N ASN A 105 -20.10 -52.34 6.98
CA ASN A 105 -18.68 -52.58 7.18
C ASN A 105 -18.39 -52.95 8.64
N THR A 106 -17.75 -54.09 8.86
CA THR A 106 -17.33 -54.52 10.20
C THR A 106 -16.05 -53.78 10.62
N VAL A 107 -16.22 -52.61 11.25
CA VAL A 107 -15.13 -51.80 11.83
C VAL A 107 -15.24 -51.79 13.36
N ASN A 108 -14.15 -52.13 14.06
CA ASN A 108 -14.09 -52.12 15.53
C ASN A 108 -14.40 -50.72 16.10
N SER A 109 -15.14 -50.67 17.21
CA SER A 109 -15.48 -49.45 17.96
C SER A 109 -14.26 -48.56 18.29
N ASP A 110 -13.12 -49.15 18.68
CA ASP A 110 -11.91 -48.37 18.98
C ASP A 110 -11.30 -47.73 17.74
N SER A 111 -11.40 -48.42 16.60
CA SER A 111 -10.97 -47.91 15.31
C SER A 111 -11.88 -46.79 14.82
N LYS A 112 -13.21 -46.93 14.99
CA LYS A 112 -14.16 -45.84 14.73
C LYS A 112 -13.80 -44.59 15.55
N LYS A 113 -13.56 -44.73 16.86
CA LYS A 113 -13.14 -43.62 17.73
C LYS A 113 -11.84 -42.98 17.26
N LEU A 114 -10.87 -43.77 16.78
CA LEU A 114 -9.60 -43.25 16.26
C LEU A 114 -9.81 -42.47 14.97
N ILE A 115 -10.60 -43.01 14.03
CA ILE A 115 -10.90 -42.37 12.74
C ILE A 115 -11.59 -41.03 12.97
N ILE A 116 -12.59 -40.98 13.87
CA ILE A 116 -13.27 -39.73 14.24
C ILE A 116 -12.28 -38.72 14.80
N LYS A 117 -11.35 -39.14 15.68
CA LYS A 117 -10.30 -38.24 16.20
C LYS A 117 -9.37 -37.74 15.09
N ILE A 118 -8.98 -38.58 14.13
CA ILE A 118 -8.12 -38.14 13.02
C ILE A 118 -8.89 -37.14 12.14
N TYR A 119 -10.17 -37.42 11.86
CA TYR A 119 -11.05 -36.53 11.11
C TYR A 119 -11.15 -35.16 11.78
N ASP A 120 -11.56 -35.13 13.04
CA ASP A 120 -11.79 -33.90 13.80
C ASP A 120 -10.53 -33.03 13.90
N HIS A 121 -9.37 -33.63 14.21
CA HIS A 121 -8.10 -32.89 14.29
C HIS A 121 -7.58 -32.43 12.93
N SER A 122 -7.86 -33.17 11.87
CA SER A 122 -7.51 -32.73 10.51
C SER A 122 -8.39 -31.56 10.07
N GLN A 123 -9.70 -31.61 10.33
CA GLN A 123 -10.62 -30.52 10.01
C GLN A 123 -10.27 -29.25 10.78
N LEU A 124 -9.94 -29.37 12.07
CA LEU A 124 -9.44 -28.24 12.85
C LEU A 124 -8.18 -27.63 12.21
N ALA A 125 -7.22 -28.46 11.80
CA ALA A 125 -6.01 -27.97 11.12
C ALA A 125 -6.34 -27.30 9.77
N LEU A 126 -7.26 -27.85 8.99
CA LEU A 126 -7.71 -27.25 7.73
C LEU A 126 -8.37 -25.87 7.94
N HIS A 127 -9.25 -25.74 8.95
CA HIS A 127 -9.83 -24.44 9.31
C HIS A 127 -8.79 -23.44 9.79
N GLN A 128 -7.76 -23.89 10.52
CA GLN A 128 -6.65 -23.01 10.92
C GLN A 128 -5.89 -22.48 9.70
N ILE A 129 -5.61 -23.34 8.70
CA ILE A 129 -4.98 -22.92 7.44
C ILE A 129 -5.85 -21.88 6.72
N GLU A 130 -7.15 -22.14 6.58
CA GLU A 130 -8.07 -21.24 5.89
C GLU A 130 -8.14 -19.87 6.59
N ASN A 131 -8.26 -19.86 7.92
CA ASN A 131 -8.29 -18.62 8.68
C ASN A 131 -6.99 -17.82 8.54
N VAL A 132 -5.82 -18.49 8.60
CA VAL A 132 -4.52 -17.84 8.39
C VAL A 132 -4.42 -17.26 6.97
N ASN A 133 -4.88 -17.99 5.95
CA ASN A 133 -4.91 -17.50 4.57
C ASN A 133 -5.83 -16.28 4.41
N ASN A 134 -7.00 -16.27 5.06
CA ASN A 134 -7.92 -15.13 5.02
C ASN A 134 -7.32 -13.90 5.72
N ILE A 135 -6.66 -14.08 6.87
CA ILE A 135 -5.93 -13.00 7.56
C ILE A 135 -4.83 -12.44 6.65
N PHE A 136 -4.08 -13.32 5.97
CA PHE A 136 -3.01 -12.92 5.07
C PHE A 136 -3.52 -12.21 3.81
N ALA A 137 -4.62 -12.68 3.23
CA ALA A 137 -5.27 -12.02 2.09
C ALA A 137 -5.77 -10.61 2.48
N ASN A 138 -6.41 -10.47 3.64
CA ASN A 138 -6.88 -9.18 4.15
C ASN A 138 -5.70 -8.24 4.46
N SER A 139 -4.59 -8.74 5.02
CA SER A 139 -3.42 -7.90 5.29
C SER A 139 -2.74 -7.43 4.00
N ILE A 140 -2.68 -8.26 2.96
CA ILE A 140 -2.20 -7.87 1.63
C ILE A 140 -3.09 -6.79 1.02
N GLU A 141 -4.41 -6.95 1.06
CA GLU A 141 -5.32 -5.95 0.48
C GLU A 141 -5.21 -4.60 1.22
N ASN A 142 -5.15 -4.63 2.55
CA ASN A 142 -4.91 -3.43 3.35
C ASN A 142 -3.56 -2.76 3.03
N ALA A 143 -2.49 -3.56 2.85
CA ALA A 143 -1.18 -3.03 2.48
C ALA A 143 -1.20 -2.39 1.08
N LYS A 144 -1.89 -3.01 0.13
CA LYS A 144 -2.10 -2.48 -1.22
C LYS A 144 -2.89 -1.18 -1.21
N GLU A 145 -3.96 -1.09 -0.44
CA GLU A 145 -4.75 0.13 -0.29
C GLU A 145 -3.90 1.27 0.32
N ASN A 146 -3.15 0.97 1.38
CA ASN A 146 -2.25 1.94 2.00
C ASN A 146 -1.17 2.43 1.03
N LEU A 147 -0.56 1.53 0.25
CA LEU A 147 0.40 1.89 -0.79
C LEU A 147 -0.24 2.76 -1.88
N GLN A 148 -1.44 2.43 -2.35
CA GLN A 148 -2.16 3.25 -3.32
C GLN A 148 -2.45 4.66 -2.79
N ASN A 149 -2.84 4.78 -1.52
CA ASN A 149 -3.07 6.07 -0.88
C ASN A 149 -1.76 6.88 -0.74
N GLN A 150 -0.65 6.22 -0.37
CA GLN A 150 0.66 6.86 -0.34
C GLN A 150 1.12 7.32 -1.73
N ILE A 151 0.93 6.49 -2.77
CA ILE A 151 1.26 6.86 -4.16
C ILE A 151 0.46 8.08 -4.60
N LYS A 152 -0.85 8.13 -4.33
CA LYS A 152 -1.67 9.32 -4.61
C LYS A 152 -1.16 10.56 -3.87
N GLY A 153 -0.72 10.39 -2.63
CA GLY A 153 -0.06 11.47 -1.86
C GLY A 153 1.21 11.98 -2.54
N VAL A 154 2.07 11.06 -2.97
CA VAL A 154 3.32 11.38 -3.70
C VAL A 154 3.03 12.03 -5.06
N GLU A 155 2.04 11.56 -5.81
CA GLU A 155 1.63 12.18 -7.08
C GLU A 155 1.19 13.63 -6.88
N LYS A 156 0.42 13.90 -5.82
CA LYS A 156 -0.01 15.25 -5.45
C LYS A 156 1.18 16.14 -5.09
N GLU A 157 2.11 15.66 -4.27
CA GLU A 157 3.34 16.38 -3.94
C GLU A 157 4.21 16.63 -5.18
N TYR A 158 4.31 15.66 -6.08
CA TYR A 158 5.05 15.77 -7.33
C TYR A 158 4.48 16.86 -8.24
N ILE A 159 3.15 16.86 -8.48
CA ILE A 159 2.48 17.92 -9.26
C ILE A 159 2.73 19.30 -8.66
N SER A 160 2.78 19.37 -7.33
CA SER A 160 3.05 20.62 -6.60
C SER A 160 4.46 21.14 -6.82
N ILE A 161 5.47 20.27 -6.69
CA ILE A 161 6.87 20.60 -6.93
C ILE A 161 7.03 21.06 -8.40
N LEU A 162 6.45 20.32 -9.34
CA LEU A 162 6.47 20.68 -10.76
C LEU A 162 5.80 22.04 -11.01
N GLY A 163 4.65 22.30 -10.37
CA GLY A 163 3.95 23.58 -10.45
C GLY A 163 4.78 24.75 -9.93
N ILE A 164 5.49 24.57 -8.80
CA ILE A 164 6.42 25.57 -8.25
C ILE A 164 7.56 25.84 -9.23
N PHE A 165 8.19 24.80 -9.76
CA PHE A 165 9.27 24.96 -10.74
C PHE A 165 8.80 25.68 -12.00
N ALA A 166 7.63 25.31 -12.54
CA ALA A 166 7.04 25.96 -13.71
C ALA A 166 6.75 27.45 -13.45
N ALA A 167 6.19 27.78 -12.28
CA ALA A 167 5.92 29.17 -11.90
C ALA A 167 7.22 30.00 -11.77
N VAL A 168 8.26 29.45 -11.15
CA VAL A 168 9.57 30.11 -11.01
C VAL A 168 10.19 30.36 -12.39
N VAL A 169 10.23 29.33 -13.25
CA VAL A 169 10.79 29.47 -14.61
C VAL A 169 10.00 30.48 -15.44
N LEU A 170 8.66 30.43 -15.39
CA LEU A 170 7.79 31.36 -16.12
C LEU A 170 7.99 32.81 -15.64
N ALA A 171 8.10 33.04 -14.34
CA ALA A 171 8.35 34.37 -13.79
C ALA A 171 9.72 34.93 -14.22
N PHE A 172 10.78 34.11 -14.19
CA PHE A 172 12.12 34.54 -14.63
C PHE A 172 12.18 34.80 -16.13
N VAL A 173 11.75 33.84 -16.95
CA VAL A 173 11.78 33.98 -18.43
C VAL A 173 10.84 35.08 -18.89
N GLY A 174 9.63 35.14 -18.33
CA GLY A 174 8.65 36.18 -18.60
C GLY A 174 9.16 37.56 -18.19
N GLY A 175 9.73 37.69 -16.99
CA GLY A 175 10.30 38.94 -16.49
C GLY A 175 11.48 39.45 -17.33
N ILE A 176 12.40 38.57 -17.70
CA ILE A 176 13.54 38.91 -18.57
C ILE A 176 13.05 39.33 -19.96
N THR A 177 12.19 38.51 -20.59
CA THR A 177 11.68 38.77 -21.96
C THR A 177 10.85 40.05 -22.03
N PHE A 178 10.05 40.31 -20.99
CA PHE A 178 9.30 41.55 -20.87
C PHE A 178 10.25 42.74 -20.74
N SER A 179 11.22 42.67 -19.83
CA SER A 179 12.20 43.75 -19.62
C SER A 179 12.98 44.07 -20.88
N THR A 180 13.47 43.06 -21.62
CA THR A 180 14.19 43.27 -22.88
C THR A 180 13.31 43.89 -23.95
N SER A 181 12.05 43.45 -24.07
CA SER A 181 11.09 44.00 -25.03
C SER A 181 10.79 45.48 -24.76
N VAL A 182 10.66 45.87 -23.49
CA VAL A 182 10.46 47.28 -23.10
C VAL A 182 11.70 48.12 -23.44
N LEU A 183 12.89 47.65 -23.06
CA LEU A 183 14.15 48.37 -23.33
C LEU A 183 14.42 48.54 -24.84
N GLN A 184 14.06 47.56 -25.67
CA GLN A 184 14.24 47.63 -27.12
C GLN A 184 13.30 48.64 -27.79
N ASN A 185 12.10 48.85 -27.26
CA ASN A 185 11.08 49.70 -27.87
C ASN A 185 11.01 51.12 -27.28
N ILE A 186 11.82 51.43 -26.27
CA ILE A 186 11.81 52.72 -25.58
C ILE A 186 12.19 53.90 -26.49
N SER A 187 12.98 53.66 -27.53
CA SER A 187 13.42 54.68 -28.49
C SER A 187 12.53 54.80 -29.73
N ALA A 188 11.63 53.84 -29.97
CA ALA A 188 10.85 53.74 -31.21
C ALA A 188 9.46 54.37 -31.11
N ALA A 189 8.92 54.52 -29.90
CA ALA A 189 7.58 55.05 -29.66
C ALA A 189 7.60 56.09 -28.52
N SER A 190 6.55 56.91 -28.42
CA SER A 190 6.43 57.88 -27.32
C SER A 190 6.36 57.14 -25.97
N VAL A 191 6.96 57.74 -24.94
CA VAL A 191 7.07 57.15 -23.59
C VAL A 191 5.69 56.74 -23.07
N PHE A 192 4.66 57.55 -23.32
CA PHE A 192 3.29 57.25 -22.92
C PHE A 192 2.68 56.03 -23.63
N ARG A 193 2.98 55.80 -24.92
CA ARG A 193 2.47 54.63 -25.67
C ARG A 193 3.12 53.34 -25.19
N VAL A 194 4.44 53.37 -24.95
CA VAL A 194 5.17 52.22 -24.41
C VAL A 194 4.63 51.89 -23.02
N LEU A 195 4.47 52.88 -22.14
CA LEU A 195 3.93 52.67 -20.78
C LEU A 195 2.52 52.05 -20.79
N LEU A 196 1.63 52.50 -21.66
CA LEU A 196 0.25 51.98 -21.72
C LEU A 196 0.23 50.51 -22.17
N ILE A 197 1.01 50.15 -23.19
CA ILE A 197 1.09 48.76 -23.67
C ILE A 197 1.73 47.86 -22.61
N VAL A 198 2.77 48.34 -21.94
CA VAL A 198 3.47 47.64 -20.85
C VAL A 198 2.53 47.37 -19.67
N ASP A 199 1.76 48.37 -19.25
CA ASP A 199 0.78 48.23 -18.16
C ASP A 199 -0.35 47.25 -18.52
N PHE A 200 -0.86 47.32 -19.75
CA PHE A 200 -1.87 46.38 -20.24
C PHE A 200 -1.35 44.93 -20.29
N LEU A 201 -0.13 44.72 -20.77
CA LEU A 201 0.48 43.39 -20.79
C LEU A 201 0.77 42.86 -19.38
N ALA A 202 1.23 43.73 -18.47
CA ALA A 202 1.45 43.37 -17.07
C ALA A 202 0.13 42.94 -16.40
N PHE A 203 -0.97 43.65 -16.67
CA PHE A 203 -2.31 43.30 -16.18
C PHE A 203 -2.72 41.87 -16.60
N ILE A 204 -2.57 41.54 -17.89
CA ILE A 204 -2.89 40.19 -18.39
C ILE A 204 -1.99 39.14 -17.70
N LEU A 205 -0.68 39.40 -17.63
CA LEU A 205 0.29 38.46 -17.09
C LEU A 205 0.05 38.16 -15.60
N ILE A 206 -0.25 39.18 -14.78
CA ILE A 206 -0.56 39.02 -13.36
C ILE A 206 -1.82 38.15 -13.15
N ASN A 207 -2.87 38.37 -13.95
CA ASN A 207 -4.10 37.57 -13.86
C ASN A 207 -3.87 36.10 -14.26
N VAL A 208 -3.08 35.84 -15.30
CA VAL A 208 -2.72 34.47 -15.71
C VAL A 208 -1.92 33.77 -14.62
N ILE A 209 -0.92 34.44 -14.03
CA ILE A 209 -0.13 33.89 -12.92
C ILE A 209 -1.04 33.58 -11.71
N TYR A 210 -1.97 34.47 -11.39
CA TYR A 210 -2.92 34.26 -10.29
C TYR A 210 -3.77 33.00 -10.49
N ILE A 211 -4.30 32.78 -11.70
CA ILE A 211 -5.08 31.58 -12.04
C ILE A 211 -4.21 30.32 -11.88
N LEU A 212 -2.98 30.33 -12.39
CA LEU A 212 -2.05 29.20 -12.28
C LEU A 212 -1.70 28.87 -10.83
N VAL A 213 -1.40 29.88 -10.01
CA VAL A 213 -1.09 29.69 -8.58
C VAL A 213 -2.33 29.16 -7.85
N LYS A 214 -3.51 29.72 -8.10
CA LYS A 214 -4.77 29.23 -7.51
C LYS A 214 -5.03 27.77 -7.87
N PHE A 215 -4.81 27.38 -9.12
CA PHE A 215 -4.94 26.00 -9.57
C PHE A 215 -4.00 25.04 -8.83
N ILE A 216 -2.74 25.43 -8.61
CA ILE A 216 -1.77 24.64 -7.83
C ILE A 216 -2.22 24.47 -6.37
N PHE A 217 -2.78 25.52 -5.75
CA PHE A 217 -3.33 25.44 -4.38
C PHE A 217 -4.57 24.54 -4.30
N THR A 218 -5.45 24.62 -5.30
CA THR A 218 -6.65 23.77 -5.38
C THR A 218 -6.29 22.29 -5.54
N ILE A 219 -5.34 21.94 -6.41
CA ILE A 219 -4.83 20.55 -6.53
C ILE A 219 -4.23 20.07 -5.21
N ASN A 220 -3.65 20.98 -4.43
CA ASN A 220 -3.08 20.66 -3.14
C ASN A 220 -4.09 20.50 -2.00
N GLU A 221 -5.38 20.72 -2.24
CA GLU A 221 -6.42 20.75 -1.20
C GLU A 221 -6.03 21.66 -0.03
N LYS A 222 -5.28 22.73 -0.32
CA LYS A 222 -4.89 23.73 0.67
C LYS A 222 -5.74 24.96 0.44
N ASP A 223 -6.59 25.29 1.41
CA ASP A 223 -7.32 26.55 1.44
C ASP A 223 -6.39 27.68 1.90
N ALA A 224 -5.65 28.24 0.95
CA ALA A 224 -4.87 29.44 1.18
C ALA A 224 -5.72 30.68 0.85
N LYS A 225 -5.77 31.64 1.77
CA LYS A 225 -6.22 33.00 1.44
C LYS A 225 -5.19 33.61 0.49
N LEU A 226 -5.47 33.51 -0.81
CA LEU A 226 -4.68 34.15 -1.85
C LEU A 226 -4.78 35.68 -1.74
N PHE A 227 -3.79 36.38 -2.27
CA PHE A 227 -3.79 37.84 -2.34
C PHE A 227 -5.04 38.38 -3.03
N ASN A 228 -5.52 39.56 -2.60
CA ASN A 228 -6.66 40.25 -3.21
C ASN A 228 -6.30 40.72 -4.63
N ILE A 229 -6.63 39.89 -5.63
CA ILE A 229 -6.42 40.21 -7.05
C ILE A 229 -7.17 41.46 -7.49
N GLU A 230 -8.31 41.76 -6.86
CA GLU A 230 -9.10 42.97 -7.11
C GLU A 230 -8.30 44.24 -6.80
N ALA A 231 -7.50 44.25 -5.74
CA ALA A 231 -6.67 45.41 -5.39
C ALA A 231 -5.53 45.63 -6.40
N LEU A 232 -4.90 44.56 -6.88
CA LEU A 232 -3.87 44.64 -7.91
C LEU A 232 -4.45 45.12 -9.24
N ASN A 233 -5.62 44.59 -9.64
CA ASN A 233 -6.31 45.00 -10.86
C ASN A 233 -6.73 46.48 -10.81
N ILE A 234 -7.24 46.96 -9.67
CA ILE A 234 -7.56 48.37 -9.46
C ILE A 234 -6.30 49.24 -9.55
N THR A 235 -5.18 48.78 -8.99
CA THR A 235 -3.91 49.53 -9.02
C THR A 235 -3.41 49.72 -10.45
N CYS A 236 -3.39 48.65 -11.27
CA CYS A 236 -3.08 48.77 -12.71
C CYS A 236 -4.01 49.75 -13.42
N LEU A 237 -5.32 49.69 -13.13
CA LEU A 237 -6.30 50.57 -13.76
C LEU A 237 -6.06 52.05 -13.41
N ILE A 238 -5.68 52.36 -12.16
CA ILE A 238 -5.28 53.71 -11.74
C ILE A 238 -4.03 54.19 -12.49
N ILE A 239 -3.02 53.33 -12.64
CA ILE A 239 -1.79 53.64 -13.39
C ILE A 239 -2.11 53.95 -14.85
N ALA A 240 -2.94 53.14 -15.51
CA ALA A 240 -3.40 53.39 -16.88
C ALA A 240 -4.09 54.77 -17.02
N ILE A 241 -4.98 55.12 -16.09
CA ILE A 241 -5.66 56.43 -16.09
C ILE A 241 -4.65 57.56 -15.96
N ILE A 242 -3.68 57.46 -15.05
CA ILE A 242 -2.64 58.47 -14.86
C ILE A 242 -1.85 58.66 -16.16
N VAL A 243 -1.42 57.58 -16.82
CA VAL A 243 -0.67 57.64 -18.08
C VAL A 243 -1.48 58.34 -19.18
N VAL A 244 -2.77 58.03 -19.29
CA VAL A 244 -3.67 58.68 -20.28
C VAL A 244 -3.87 60.16 -19.98
N VAL A 245 -4.08 60.54 -18.71
CA VAL A 245 -4.20 61.95 -18.30
C VAL A 245 -2.91 62.71 -18.57
N SER A 246 -1.76 62.12 -18.25
CA SER A 246 -0.43 62.68 -18.54
C SER A 246 -0.20 62.91 -20.03
N TRP A 247 -0.69 62.01 -20.87
CA TRP A 247 -0.63 62.16 -22.32
C TRP A 247 -1.54 63.29 -22.82
N ILE A 248 -2.80 63.36 -22.35
CA ILE A 248 -3.76 64.42 -22.70
C ILE A 248 -3.25 65.82 -22.30
N LEU A 249 -2.57 65.92 -21.15
CA LEU A 249 -2.00 67.18 -20.66
C LEU A 249 -0.68 67.57 -21.34
N ASN A 250 -0.20 66.80 -22.32
CA ASN A 250 1.06 67.04 -23.03
C ASN A 250 2.24 67.34 -22.07
N LEU A 251 2.39 66.55 -21.00
CA LEU A 251 3.50 66.71 -20.04
C LEU A 251 4.88 66.48 -20.70
N GLU A 252 4.93 65.96 -21.92
CA GLU A 252 6.14 65.91 -22.76
C GLU A 252 6.73 67.32 -23.03
N GLN A 253 5.93 68.39 -22.99
CA GLN A 253 6.36 69.78 -23.23
C GLN A 253 6.60 70.59 -21.93
N LEU A 254 6.29 70.01 -20.77
CA LEU A 254 6.51 70.65 -19.46
C LEU A 254 7.98 71.02 -19.22
N PRO A 255 8.98 70.19 -19.58
CA PRO A 255 10.39 70.56 -19.49
C PRO A 255 10.72 71.81 -20.32
N ASP A 256 10.20 71.92 -21.54
CA ASP A 256 10.42 73.07 -22.44
C ASP A 256 9.72 74.34 -21.92
N PHE A 257 8.52 74.20 -21.36
CA PHE A 257 7.78 75.32 -20.74
C PHE A 257 8.47 75.85 -19.47
N VAL A 258 8.99 74.95 -18.64
CA VAL A 258 9.76 75.29 -17.42
C VAL A 258 11.12 75.90 -17.79
N ALA A 259 11.77 75.41 -18.85
CA ALA A 259 13.00 75.99 -19.38
C ALA A 259 12.82 77.43 -19.91
N HIS A 260 11.63 77.78 -20.39
CA HIS A 260 11.32 79.15 -20.82
C HIS A 260 11.08 80.13 -19.65
N PHE A 261 10.69 79.62 -18.47
CA PHE A 261 10.38 80.42 -17.28
C PHE A 261 11.56 80.54 -16.29
N LEU A 262 12.57 79.67 -16.39
CA LEU A 262 13.79 79.72 -15.58
C LEU A 262 14.85 80.61 -16.25
N PRO A 263 15.29 81.72 -15.61
CA PRO A 263 16.23 82.68 -16.21
C PRO A 263 17.69 82.18 -16.30
N TRP A 264 17.94 80.87 -16.20
CA TRP A 264 19.28 80.26 -16.17
C TRP A 264 19.54 79.29 -17.34
N SER A 265 18.95 79.57 -18.50
CA SER A 265 19.37 78.96 -19.76
C SER A 265 19.64 80.04 -20.80
N LYS A 266 20.85 80.57 -20.76
CA LYS A 266 21.59 81.09 -21.91
C LYS A 266 22.99 80.52 -21.87
#